data_AF-A0A1A8YTN0-F1
#
_entry.id   AF-A0A1A8YTN0-F1
#
_cell.length_a   1.000
_cell.length_b   1.000
_cell.length_c   1.000
_cell.angle_alpha   90.00
_cell.angle_beta   90.00
_cell.angle_gamma   90.00
#
_symmetry.space_group_name_H-M   'P 1'
#
loop_
_entity.id
_entity.type
_entity.pdbx_description
1 polymer ?
#
loop_
_entity_poly.entity_id
_entity_poly.type
_entity_poly.pdbx_seq_one_letter_code
_entity_poly.pdbx_strand_id
1 'polypeptide(L)'
;MCQYETHVIETDKGPINVYFEKQSKLYCLVHTANNILQAHMFSPDDFKKYESNLDYSTLEKQKFVRNNDTVDDQSSKELMDVREKDKLSYENIFSYIKRGIYYFGNFNINILYFFMNKYNMELNWVDNKEIFQKINKEKCTTLFDDKYLNNKKLIAFVINVVKIKFFDIYHHRHFYALRKISGMWFKLDSSLDKPILFPTNEEVRLMKQ
;
A
#
# COMPACT_ATOMS: atom_id res chain seq x y z
N MET A 1 17.68 -10.11 -6.63
CA MET A 1 17.15 -10.56 -5.33
C MET A 1 16.69 -9.34 -4.56
N CYS A 2 15.65 -9.47 -3.73
CA CYS A 2 15.27 -8.43 -2.78
C CYS A 2 16.46 -8.18 -1.82
N GLN A 3 16.79 -6.92 -1.55
CA GLN A 3 17.85 -6.56 -0.63
C GLN A 3 17.22 -6.10 0.66
N TYR A 4 17.56 -6.74 1.76
CA TYR A 4 17.08 -6.37 3.07
C TYR A 4 18.22 -6.44 4.08
N GLU A 5 18.18 -5.52 5.03
CA GLU A 5 19.16 -5.45 6.10
C GLU A 5 18.51 -4.85 7.36
N THR A 6 19.19 -5.03 8.50
CA THR A 6 18.82 -4.37 9.74
C THR A 6 19.78 -3.22 9.97
N HIS A 7 19.25 -2.01 10.03
CA HIS A 7 20.02 -0.82 10.35
C HIS A 7 19.94 -0.55 11.85
N VAL A 8 21.10 -0.34 12.47
CA VAL A 8 21.17 0.22 13.83
C VAL A 8 21.07 1.73 13.71
N ILE A 9 20.01 2.31 14.25
CA ILE A 9 19.78 3.75 14.27
C ILE A 9 19.97 4.24 15.71
N GLU A 10 20.98 5.08 15.91
CA GLU A 10 21.22 5.71 17.21
C GLU A 10 20.15 6.77 17.51
N THR A 11 19.60 6.71 18.72
CA THR A 11 18.57 7.64 19.20
C THR A 11 18.87 8.11 20.61
N ASP A 12 18.16 9.14 21.06
CA ASP A 12 18.18 9.62 22.45
C ASP A 12 17.83 8.53 23.47
N LYS A 13 17.07 7.52 23.07
CA LYS A 13 16.65 6.37 23.88
C LYS A 13 17.54 5.13 23.70
N GLY A 14 18.65 5.27 22.99
CA GLY A 14 19.59 4.20 22.66
C GLY A 14 19.42 3.66 21.23
N PRO A 15 20.23 2.66 20.84
CA PRO A 15 20.20 2.10 19.50
C PRO A 15 18.91 1.33 19.22
N ILE A 16 18.33 1.55 18.05
CA ILE A 16 17.14 0.84 17.57
C ILE A 16 17.49 0.06 16.31
N ASN A 17 17.21 -1.24 16.33
CA ASN A 17 17.31 -2.11 15.16
C ASN A 17 16.07 -1.94 14.28
N VAL A 18 16.28 -1.47 13.05
CA VAL A 18 15.21 -1.24 12.08
C VAL A 18 15.42 -2.16 10.88
N TYR A 19 14.50 -3.09 10.68
CA TYR A 19 14.46 -3.90 9.47
C TYR A 19 14.02 -3.04 8.28
N PHE A 20 14.74 -3.14 7.18
CA PHE A 20 14.46 -2.39 5.96
C PHE A 20 14.71 -3.23 4.71
N GLU A 21 13.72 -3.27 3.83
CA GLU A 21 13.86 -3.78 2.47
C GLU A 21 13.97 -2.64 1.47
N LYS A 22 15.06 -2.66 0.74
CA LYS A 22 15.25 -1.84 -0.46
C LYS A 22 14.54 -2.50 -1.64
N GLN A 23 13.86 -1.68 -2.43
CA GLN A 23 13.08 -2.16 -3.54
C GLN A 23 13.96 -2.66 -4.67
N SER A 24 13.49 -3.76 -5.27
CA SER A 24 13.94 -4.18 -6.59
C SER A 24 12.76 -4.04 -7.57
N LYS A 25 13.01 -3.48 -8.75
CA LYS A 25 11.97 -3.23 -9.78
C LYS A 25 10.83 -2.35 -9.24
N LEU A 26 9.56 -2.63 -9.57
CA LEU A 26 8.39 -1.89 -9.05
C LEU A 26 7.64 -2.67 -7.97
N TYR A 27 8.29 -3.60 -7.26
CA TYR A 27 7.68 -4.40 -6.18
C TYR A 27 7.45 -3.62 -4.86
N CYS A 28 7.18 -2.31 -4.94
CA CYS A 28 7.06 -1.42 -3.78
C CYS A 28 6.05 -1.94 -2.74
N LEU A 29 4.95 -2.59 -3.16
CA LEU A 29 3.94 -3.11 -2.25
C LEU A 29 4.42 -4.33 -1.44
N VAL A 30 5.23 -5.21 -2.04
CA VAL A 30 5.86 -6.35 -1.34
C VAL A 30 6.77 -5.81 -0.23
N HIS A 31 7.65 -4.89 -0.60
CA HIS A 31 8.59 -4.28 0.32
C HIS A 31 7.88 -3.45 1.39
N THR A 32 6.77 -2.79 1.05
CA THR A 32 5.92 -2.10 2.03
C THR A 32 5.37 -3.08 3.06
N ALA A 33 4.86 -4.24 2.65
CA ALA A 33 4.36 -5.26 3.56
C ALA A 33 5.46 -5.77 4.51
N ASN A 34 6.62 -6.14 3.97
CA ASN A 34 7.75 -6.61 4.77
C ASN A 34 8.31 -5.54 5.71
N ASN A 35 8.39 -4.28 5.25
CA ASN A 35 8.78 -3.15 6.08
C ASN A 35 7.79 -2.91 7.24
N ILE A 36 6.48 -3.09 7.03
CA ILE A 36 5.49 -3.00 8.12
C ILE A 36 5.69 -4.11 9.14
N LEU A 37 5.88 -5.34 8.66
CA LEU A 37 6.07 -6.53 9.49
C LEU A 37 7.45 -6.58 10.15
N GLN A 38 8.38 -5.71 9.74
CA GLN A 38 9.76 -5.66 10.24
C GLN A 38 10.51 -6.99 10.04
N ALA A 39 10.22 -7.71 8.95
CA ALA A 39 10.90 -8.95 8.56
C ALA A 39 10.60 -9.32 7.09
N HIS A 40 11.44 -10.19 6.51
CA HIS A 40 11.22 -10.75 5.18
C HIS A 40 10.13 -11.84 5.24
N MET A 41 8.87 -11.43 5.07
CA MET A 41 7.72 -12.34 5.18
C MET A 41 7.17 -12.76 3.83
N PHE A 42 7.32 -11.91 2.82
CA PHE A 42 6.78 -12.12 1.49
C PHE A 42 7.81 -11.88 0.41
N SER A 43 7.76 -12.74 -0.60
CA SER A 43 8.42 -12.56 -1.88
C SER A 43 7.43 -11.99 -2.92
N PRO A 44 7.94 -11.50 -4.06
CA PRO A 44 7.08 -11.16 -5.19
C PRO A 44 6.20 -12.31 -5.67
N ASP A 45 6.63 -13.57 -5.50
CA ASP A 45 5.88 -14.72 -5.97
C ASP A 45 4.67 -15.03 -5.06
N ASP A 46 4.75 -14.70 -3.78
CA ASP A 46 3.61 -14.77 -2.86
C ASP A 46 2.49 -13.82 -3.30
N PHE A 47 2.85 -12.59 -3.68
CA PHE A 47 1.91 -11.60 -4.19
C PHE A 47 1.30 -12.03 -5.53
N LYS A 48 2.13 -12.52 -6.47
CA LYS A 48 1.65 -13.03 -7.76
C LYS A 48 0.67 -14.19 -7.60
N LYS A 49 0.99 -15.15 -6.73
CA LYS A 49 0.15 -16.32 -6.46
C LYS A 49 -1.21 -15.92 -5.88
N TYR A 50 -1.22 -14.95 -4.96
CA TYR A 50 -2.48 -14.49 -4.40
C TYR A 50 -3.31 -13.73 -5.44
N GLU A 51 -2.69 -12.84 -6.21
CA GLU A 51 -3.39 -12.06 -7.23
C GLU A 51 -3.95 -12.93 -8.37
N SER A 52 -3.24 -13.97 -8.79
CA SER A 52 -3.73 -14.92 -9.80
C SER A 52 -4.96 -15.69 -9.33
N ASN A 53 -5.11 -15.86 -8.01
CA ASN A 53 -6.26 -16.52 -7.39
C ASN A 53 -7.37 -15.53 -7.03
N LEU A 54 -7.16 -14.22 -7.25
CA LEU A 54 -8.15 -13.20 -6.98
C LEU A 54 -9.18 -13.18 -8.12
N ASP A 55 -10.38 -13.70 -7.84
CA ASP A 55 -11.51 -13.55 -8.75
C ASP A 55 -12.08 -12.12 -8.65
N TYR A 56 -11.59 -11.24 -9.52
CA TYR A 56 -12.09 -9.87 -9.64
C TYR A 56 -13.57 -9.79 -10.01
N SER A 57 -14.15 -10.85 -10.61
CA SER A 57 -15.58 -10.87 -10.96
C SER A 57 -16.48 -10.86 -9.72
N THR A 58 -15.99 -11.40 -8.60
CA THR A 58 -16.70 -11.40 -7.31
C THR A 58 -16.62 -10.01 -6.62
N LEU A 59 -15.50 -9.30 -6.75
CA LEU A 59 -15.32 -7.93 -6.23
C LEU A 59 -16.13 -6.88 -7.01
N GLU A 60 -16.27 -7.05 -8.32
CA GLU A 60 -17.14 -6.21 -9.15
C GLU A 60 -18.62 -6.51 -8.93
N LYS A 61 -19.02 -7.77 -8.76
CA LYS A 61 -20.40 -8.13 -8.39
C LYS A 61 -20.83 -7.48 -7.08
N GLN A 62 -19.97 -7.39 -6.07
CA GLN A 62 -20.29 -6.69 -4.81
C GLN A 62 -20.39 -5.15 -4.95
N LYS A 63 -19.77 -4.56 -5.99
CA LYS A 63 -19.93 -3.13 -6.33
C LYS A 63 -21.16 -2.88 -7.19
N PHE A 64 -21.47 -3.78 -8.13
CA PHE A 64 -22.66 -3.70 -8.98
C PHE A 64 -23.96 -3.99 -8.22
N VAL A 65 -23.98 -4.97 -7.31
CA VAL A 65 -25.14 -5.23 -6.44
C VAL A 65 -25.48 -4.01 -5.58
N ARG A 66 -24.48 -3.22 -5.17
CA ARG A 66 -24.70 -1.97 -4.42
C ARG A 66 -25.27 -0.82 -5.26
N ASN A 67 -25.17 -0.91 -6.60
CA ASN A 67 -25.59 0.13 -7.54
C ASN A 67 -26.85 -0.25 -8.33
N ASN A 68 -27.26 -1.53 -8.31
CA ASN A 68 -28.37 -2.05 -9.11
C ASN A 68 -29.71 -2.14 -8.34
N ASP A 69 -29.85 -1.45 -7.21
CA ASP A 69 -31.15 -1.27 -6.54
C ASP A 69 -32.11 -0.33 -7.33
N THR A 70 -31.81 -0.02 -8.60
CA THR A 70 -32.69 0.76 -9.48
C THR A 70 -32.68 0.25 -10.92
N VAL A 71 -33.83 -0.34 -11.31
CA VAL A 71 -34.48 -0.42 -12.64
C VAL A 71 -34.29 -1.69 -13.50
N ASP A 72 -35.44 -2.08 -14.05
CA ASP A 72 -35.91 -3.36 -14.62
C ASP A 72 -35.32 -3.90 -15.94
N ASP A 73 -35.31 -5.24 -15.95
CA ASP A 73 -35.69 -6.29 -16.91
C ASP A 73 -35.69 -6.16 -18.46
N GLN A 74 -35.42 -7.33 -19.07
CA GLN A 74 -35.77 -7.86 -20.40
C GLN A 74 -34.92 -7.52 -21.65
N SER A 75 -33.89 -8.35 -21.90
CA SER A 75 -33.61 -8.94 -23.24
C SER A 75 -32.43 -9.93 -23.18
N SER A 76 -32.69 -11.20 -22.88
CA SER A 76 -31.65 -12.12 -22.36
C SER A 76 -31.41 -13.43 -23.12
N LYS A 77 -31.85 -13.62 -24.38
CA LYS A 77 -31.73 -14.95 -25.01
C LYS A 77 -30.99 -15.11 -26.35
N GLU A 78 -30.70 -14.06 -27.12
CA GLU A 78 -29.92 -14.22 -28.38
C GLU A 78 -28.51 -13.60 -28.35
N LEU A 79 -28.10 -13.00 -27.23
CA LEU A 79 -26.81 -12.30 -27.07
C LEU A 79 -25.79 -13.11 -26.25
N MET A 80 -25.87 -14.45 -26.28
CA MET A 80 -25.03 -15.32 -25.44
C MET A 80 -23.89 -16.02 -26.20
N ASP A 81 -24.08 -16.38 -27.47
CA ASP A 81 -23.12 -17.24 -28.19
C ASP A 81 -21.92 -16.47 -28.79
N VAL A 82 -22.12 -15.20 -29.19
CA VAL A 82 -21.02 -14.36 -29.72
C VAL A 82 -20.07 -13.87 -28.60
N ARG A 83 -20.58 -13.70 -27.37
CA ARG A 83 -19.80 -13.20 -26.22
C ARG A 83 -18.79 -14.20 -25.68
N GLU A 84 -18.98 -15.49 -25.92
CA GLU A 84 -18.17 -16.54 -25.28
C GLU A 84 -16.78 -16.67 -25.93
N LYS A 85 -16.71 -16.56 -27.27
CA LYS A 85 -15.44 -16.54 -28.02
C LYS A 85 -14.64 -15.26 -27.77
N ASP A 86 -15.31 -14.11 -27.68
CA ASP A 86 -14.67 -12.84 -27.36
C ASP A 86 -14.17 -12.81 -25.91
N LYS A 87 -14.91 -13.39 -24.96
CA LYS A 87 -14.45 -13.55 -23.56
C LYS A 87 -13.19 -14.42 -23.48
N LEU A 88 -13.12 -15.54 -24.19
CA LEU A 88 -11.93 -16.41 -24.21
C LEU A 88 -10.71 -15.70 -24.80
N SER A 89 -10.90 -14.87 -25.83
CA SER A 89 -9.84 -14.04 -26.43
C SER A 89 -9.40 -12.91 -25.49
N TYR A 90 -10.36 -12.21 -24.86
CA TYR A 90 -10.09 -11.13 -23.91
C TYR A 90 -9.43 -11.63 -22.62
N GLU A 91 -9.88 -12.75 -22.06
CA GLU A 91 -9.27 -13.36 -20.87
C GLU A 91 -7.83 -13.79 -21.16
N ASN A 92 -7.57 -14.33 -22.35
CA ASN A 92 -6.20 -14.68 -22.75
C ASN A 92 -5.32 -13.43 -22.89
N ILE A 93 -5.74 -12.40 -23.62
CA ILE A 93 -4.96 -11.15 -23.78
C ILE A 93 -4.78 -10.44 -22.43
N PHE A 94 -5.83 -10.39 -21.62
CA PHE A 94 -5.80 -9.80 -20.29
C PHE A 94 -4.91 -10.60 -19.34
N SER A 95 -4.85 -11.93 -19.46
CA SER A 95 -3.93 -12.76 -18.70
C SER A 95 -2.47 -12.46 -19.05
N TYR A 96 -2.14 -12.24 -20.33
CA TYR A 96 -0.80 -11.82 -20.76
C TYR A 96 -0.45 -10.41 -20.28
N ILE A 97 -1.39 -9.47 -20.35
CA ILE A 97 -1.21 -8.10 -19.84
C ILE A 97 -1.03 -8.10 -18.32
N LYS A 98 -1.89 -8.81 -17.59
CA LYS A 98 -1.80 -9.03 -16.14
C LYS A 98 -0.44 -9.62 -15.77
N ARG A 99 -0.05 -10.70 -16.45
CA ARG A 99 1.24 -11.38 -16.24
C ARG A 99 2.43 -10.46 -16.53
N GLY A 100 2.32 -9.56 -17.50
CA GLY A 100 3.27 -8.47 -17.75
C GLY A 100 3.33 -7.45 -16.61
N ILE A 101 2.19 -6.93 -16.17
CA ILE A 101 2.07 -5.96 -15.07
C ILE A 101 2.65 -6.52 -13.76
N TYR A 102 2.39 -7.81 -13.46
CA TYR A 102 2.93 -8.52 -12.29
C TYR A 102 4.43 -8.76 -12.37
N TYR A 103 4.95 -8.93 -13.58
CA TYR A 103 6.40 -9.01 -13.80
C TYR A 103 7.10 -7.71 -13.41
N PHE A 104 6.43 -6.57 -13.55
CA PHE A 104 6.96 -5.27 -13.16
C PHE A 104 6.71 -4.93 -11.69
N GLY A 105 5.63 -5.45 -11.07
CA GLY A 105 5.36 -5.33 -9.63
C GLY A 105 4.24 -4.38 -9.22
N ASN A 106 3.41 -3.96 -10.18
CA ASN A 106 2.26 -3.09 -9.94
C ASN A 106 1.07 -3.89 -9.36
N PHE A 107 1.24 -4.32 -8.11
CA PHE A 107 0.27 -5.11 -7.36
C PHE A 107 -0.93 -4.26 -6.91
N ASN A 108 -2.12 -4.85 -6.91
CA ASN A 108 -3.31 -4.22 -6.35
C ASN A 108 -3.21 -4.07 -4.82
N ILE A 109 -3.60 -2.91 -4.28
CA ILE A 109 -3.58 -2.63 -2.83
C ILE A 109 -4.40 -3.65 -2.01
N ASN A 110 -5.45 -4.25 -2.56
CA ASN A 110 -6.26 -5.29 -1.90
C ASN A 110 -5.43 -6.49 -1.44
N ILE A 111 -4.32 -6.77 -2.12
CA ILE A 111 -3.37 -7.83 -1.74
C ILE A 111 -2.72 -7.48 -0.39
N LEU A 112 -2.37 -6.20 -0.19
CA LEU A 112 -1.84 -5.73 1.09
C LEU A 112 -2.91 -5.85 2.20
N TYR A 113 -4.17 -5.50 1.93
CA TYR A 113 -5.27 -5.69 2.88
C TYR A 113 -5.35 -7.14 3.36
N PHE A 114 -5.33 -8.09 2.41
CA PHE A 114 -5.38 -9.51 2.72
C PHE A 114 -4.19 -9.96 3.57
N PHE A 115 -2.97 -9.64 3.15
CA PHE A 115 -1.78 -10.08 3.87
C PHE A 115 -1.69 -9.46 5.26
N MET A 116 -1.99 -8.17 5.41
CA MET A 116 -1.96 -7.53 6.73
C MET A 116 -3.02 -8.12 7.66
N ASN A 117 -4.22 -8.42 7.14
CA ASN A 117 -5.28 -9.06 7.92
C ASN A 117 -4.87 -10.44 8.48
N LYS A 118 -4.11 -11.23 7.71
CA LYS A 118 -3.54 -12.51 8.18
C LYS A 118 -2.64 -12.37 9.43
N TYR A 119 -2.08 -11.18 9.65
CA TYR A 119 -1.26 -10.85 10.81
C TYR A 119 -2.02 -10.00 11.84
N ASN A 120 -3.36 -10.06 11.84
CA ASN A 120 -4.25 -9.29 12.72
C ASN A 120 -4.05 -7.77 12.63
N MET A 121 -3.62 -7.28 11.46
CA MET A 121 -3.48 -5.85 11.18
C MET A 121 -4.62 -5.41 10.25
N GLU A 122 -5.44 -4.49 10.75
CA GLU A 122 -6.50 -3.88 9.98
C GLU A 122 -5.97 -2.66 9.21
N LEU A 123 -6.21 -2.63 7.90
CA LEU A 123 -5.91 -1.47 7.06
C LEU A 123 -7.18 -0.65 6.88
N ASN A 124 -7.12 0.62 7.26
CA ASN A 124 -8.22 1.56 7.07
C ASN A 124 -7.81 2.59 6.03
N TRP A 125 -8.64 2.76 5.00
CA TRP A 125 -8.42 3.82 4.02
C TRP A 125 -8.81 5.15 4.67
N VAL A 126 -7.92 6.14 4.60
CA VAL A 126 -8.18 7.48 5.13
C VAL A 126 -8.06 8.48 3.99
N ASP A 127 -9.07 9.35 3.83
CA ASP A 127 -9.04 10.42 2.84
C ASP A 127 -8.10 11.54 3.32
N ASN A 128 -7.28 12.06 2.40
CA ASN A 128 -6.42 13.22 2.65
C ASN A 128 -7.21 14.41 3.21
N LYS A 129 -8.44 14.66 2.74
CA LYS A 129 -9.30 15.74 3.24
C LYS A 129 -9.62 15.55 4.72
N GLU A 130 -9.89 14.33 5.15
CA GLU A 130 -10.16 14.00 6.55
C GLU A 130 -8.91 14.23 7.41
N ILE A 131 -7.73 13.84 6.91
CA ILE A 131 -6.45 14.09 7.58
C ILE A 131 -6.21 15.60 7.72
N PHE A 132 -6.38 16.38 6.65
CA PHE A 132 -6.19 17.83 6.69
C PHE A 132 -7.19 18.52 7.63
N GLN A 133 -8.46 18.08 7.64
CA GLN A 133 -9.46 18.59 8.58
C GLN A 133 -9.06 18.33 10.03
N LYS A 134 -8.60 17.12 10.34
CA LYS A 134 -8.11 16.76 11.69
C LYS A 134 -6.92 17.62 12.10
N ILE A 135 -5.91 17.73 11.22
CA ILE A 135 -4.71 18.55 11.48
C ILE A 135 -5.09 20.02 11.75
N ASN A 136 -5.95 20.58 10.90
CA ASN A 136 -6.34 22.00 10.99
C ASN A 136 -7.23 22.29 12.19
N LYS A 137 -8.20 21.41 12.50
CA LYS A 137 -9.16 21.60 13.60
C LYS A 137 -8.48 21.53 14.96
N GLU A 138 -7.54 20.59 15.14
CA GLU A 138 -6.90 20.34 16.43
C GLU A 138 -5.64 21.19 16.64
N LYS A 139 -5.31 22.09 15.68
CA LYS A 139 -4.04 22.84 15.64
C LYS A 139 -2.84 21.90 15.84
N CYS A 140 -2.90 20.71 15.24
CA CYS A 140 -1.81 19.75 15.29
C CYS A 140 -0.56 20.36 14.68
N THR A 141 0.49 20.49 15.48
CA THR A 141 1.79 20.94 14.96
C THR A 141 2.51 19.84 14.17
N THR A 142 2.14 18.57 14.39
CA THR A 142 2.69 17.38 13.73
C THR A 142 1.62 16.28 13.55
N LEU A 143 1.75 15.47 12.48
CA LEU A 143 0.89 14.30 12.22
C LEU A 143 1.11 13.17 13.24
N PHE A 144 2.28 13.13 13.87
CA PHE A 144 2.74 12.00 14.69
C PHE A 144 2.53 12.18 16.19
N ASP A 145 1.86 13.25 16.61
CA ASP A 145 1.46 13.43 18.00
C ASP A 145 0.45 12.34 18.43
N ASP A 146 0.82 11.62 19.49
CA ASP A 146 0.04 10.54 20.09
C ASP A 146 -1.36 11.01 20.53
N LYS A 147 -1.56 12.32 20.73
CA LYS A 147 -2.83 12.89 21.20
C LYS A 147 -3.92 13.00 20.14
N TYR A 148 -3.56 13.06 18.85
CA TYR A 148 -4.48 13.50 17.80
C TYR A 148 -4.75 12.42 16.73
N LEU A 149 -3.69 11.94 16.06
CA LEU A 149 -3.80 10.96 14.96
C LEU A 149 -3.13 9.61 15.27
N ASN A 150 -2.22 9.57 16.24
CA ASN A 150 -1.38 8.41 16.54
C ASN A 150 -1.81 7.72 17.85
N ASN A 151 -2.93 7.00 17.81
CA ASN A 151 -3.37 6.22 18.98
C ASN A 151 -2.41 5.04 19.28
N LYS A 152 -2.49 4.47 20.49
CA LYS A 152 -1.62 3.35 20.92
C LYS A 152 -1.69 2.08 20.05
N LYS A 153 -2.77 1.90 19.28
CA LYS A 153 -2.97 0.75 18.38
C LYS A 153 -2.45 1.00 16.98
N LEU A 154 -2.20 2.26 16.59
CA LEU A 154 -1.70 2.61 15.28
C LEU A 154 -0.21 2.28 15.19
N ILE A 155 0.13 1.37 14.27
CA ILE A 155 1.50 0.89 14.11
C ILE A 155 2.17 1.42 12.84
N ALA A 156 1.39 1.75 11.79
CA ALA A 156 1.93 2.16 10.51
C ALA A 156 0.93 3.06 9.74
N PHE A 157 1.46 3.91 8.87
CA PHE A 157 0.72 4.50 7.75
C PHE A 157 1.26 3.90 6.44
N VAL A 158 0.36 3.57 5.53
CA VAL A 158 0.71 3.18 4.15
C VAL A 158 0.45 4.39 3.26
N ILE A 159 1.50 4.92 2.65
CA ILE A 159 1.42 6.11 1.81
C ILE A 159 1.47 5.69 0.34
N ASN A 160 0.49 6.15 -0.43
CA ASN A 160 0.46 6.02 -1.88
C ASN A 160 0.81 7.37 -2.52
N VAL A 161 1.97 7.46 -3.14
CA VAL A 161 2.42 8.68 -3.84
C VAL A 161 2.54 8.43 -5.34
N VAL A 162 2.28 9.45 -6.13
CA VAL A 162 2.60 9.43 -7.56
C VAL A 162 4.06 9.84 -7.72
N LYS A 163 4.90 8.96 -8.27
CA LYS A 163 6.29 9.25 -8.64
C LYS A 163 6.39 9.42 -10.15
N ILE A 164 7.10 10.46 -10.58
CA ILE A 164 7.40 10.74 -11.99
C ILE A 164 8.79 10.15 -12.31
N LYS A 165 8.92 9.39 -13.41
CA LYS A 165 10.24 8.96 -13.92
C LYS A 165 10.28 9.00 -15.46
N PHE A 166 11.46 9.38 -15.96
CA PHE A 166 11.90 9.41 -17.37
C PHE A 166 11.14 10.42 -18.26
N PHE A 167 11.82 11.54 -18.60
CA PHE A 167 11.33 12.62 -19.48
C PHE A 167 9.89 13.13 -19.21
N ASP A 168 9.40 13.03 -17.97
CA ASP A 168 8.04 13.42 -17.57
C ASP A 168 6.89 12.67 -18.27
N ILE A 169 7.16 11.54 -18.92
CA ILE A 169 6.16 10.82 -19.75
C ILE A 169 5.44 9.70 -18.96
N TYR A 170 5.97 9.27 -17.81
CA TYR A 170 5.42 8.12 -17.07
C TYR A 170 5.21 8.41 -15.57
N HIS A 171 3.94 8.42 -15.17
CA HIS A 171 3.51 8.42 -13.77
C HIS A 171 3.35 6.98 -13.29
N HIS A 172 4.03 6.63 -12.20
CA HIS A 172 3.75 5.39 -11.47
C HIS A 172 3.34 5.69 -10.04
N ARG A 173 2.47 4.86 -9.49
CA ARG A 173 2.17 4.89 -8.06
C ARG A 173 3.24 4.13 -7.31
N HIS A 174 3.61 4.65 -6.15
CA HIS A 174 4.60 4.08 -5.27
C HIS A 174 4.03 4.02 -3.87
N PHE A 175 4.04 2.81 -3.30
CA PHE A 175 3.65 2.57 -1.94
C PHE A 175 4.88 2.53 -1.04
N TYR A 176 4.78 3.14 0.13
CA TYR A 176 5.74 2.97 1.21
C TYR A 176 5.09 3.06 2.58
N ALA A 177 5.80 2.59 3.60
CA ALA A 177 5.33 2.64 4.98
C ALA A 177 5.99 3.77 5.76
N LEU A 178 5.19 4.42 6.60
CA LEU A 178 5.67 5.05 7.83
C LEU A 178 5.40 4.05 8.95
N ARG A 179 6.40 3.67 9.75
CA ARG A 179 6.27 2.60 10.74
C ARG A 179 6.73 3.07 12.12
N LYS A 180 5.92 2.82 13.15
CA LYS A 180 6.24 3.11 14.56
C LYS A 180 7.04 1.98 15.20
N ILE A 181 8.34 2.16 15.42
CA ILE A 181 9.24 1.16 16.01
C ILE A 181 9.78 1.74 17.32
N SER A 182 9.61 1.01 18.42
CA SER A 182 9.99 1.47 19.77
C SER A 182 9.46 2.87 20.12
N GLY A 183 8.25 3.19 19.66
CA GLY A 183 7.59 4.48 19.90
C GLY A 183 8.02 5.62 18.96
N MET A 184 8.97 5.39 18.06
CA MET A 184 9.49 6.38 17.12
C MET A 184 9.04 6.08 15.70
N TRP A 185 8.84 7.10 14.86
CA TRP A 185 8.34 6.94 13.50
C TRP A 185 9.48 6.91 12.49
N PHE A 186 9.47 5.89 11.63
CA PHE A 186 10.46 5.72 10.57
C PHE A 186 9.80 5.77 9.20
N LYS A 187 10.41 6.51 8.26
CA LYS A 187 10.11 6.40 6.83
C LYS A 187 10.79 5.14 6.30
N LEU A 188 10.00 4.16 5.90
CA LEU A 188 10.45 2.93 5.27
C LEU A 188 10.05 2.93 3.79
N ASP A 189 10.51 3.96 3.07
CA ASP A 189 10.38 4.04 1.61
C ASP A 189 11.46 3.19 0.97
N SER A 190 11.05 2.06 0.39
CA SER A 190 11.92 1.08 -0.23
C SER A 190 12.71 1.62 -1.43
N SER A 191 12.38 2.79 -1.97
CA SER A 191 13.23 3.46 -2.97
C SER A 191 14.45 4.17 -2.38
N LEU A 192 14.53 4.31 -1.05
CA LEU A 192 15.68 4.86 -0.33
C LEU A 192 16.72 3.76 -0.07
N ASP A 193 17.93 4.20 0.28
CA ASP A 193 19.02 3.29 0.65
C ASP A 193 18.96 2.83 2.11
N LYS A 194 18.27 3.56 2.98
CA LYS A 194 18.18 3.28 4.42
C LYS A 194 16.89 3.87 5.02
N PRO A 195 16.43 3.36 6.18
CA PRO A 195 15.32 3.97 6.91
C PRO A 195 15.67 5.37 7.39
N ILE A 196 14.68 6.26 7.40
CA ILE A 196 14.84 7.64 7.91
C ILE A 196 14.00 7.79 9.16
N LEU A 197 14.62 8.14 10.29
CA LEU A 197 13.92 8.51 11.51
C LEU A 197 13.23 9.87 11.32
N PHE A 198 11.95 9.96 11.65
CA PHE A 198 11.25 11.24 11.73
C PHE A 198 11.59 11.99 13.02
N PRO A 199 11.68 13.33 12.96
CA PRO A 199 11.88 14.13 14.15
C PRO A 199 10.70 13.97 15.10
N THR A 200 11.00 14.00 16.39
CA THR A 200 10.05 14.06 17.49
C THR A 200 9.28 15.38 17.46
N ASN A 201 8.15 15.43 18.18
CA ASN A 201 7.37 16.65 18.30
C ASN A 201 8.16 17.79 18.96
N GLU A 202 9.07 17.47 19.87
CA GLU A 202 9.91 18.44 20.56
C GLU A 202 10.91 19.06 19.57
N GLU A 203 11.58 18.23 18.77
CA GLU A 203 12.51 18.69 17.72
C GLU A 203 11.80 19.58 16.69
N VAL A 204 10.60 19.20 16.23
CA VAL A 204 9.83 20.02 15.29
C VAL A 204 9.41 21.36 15.90
N ARG A 205 9.11 21.42 17.20
CA ARG A 205 8.78 22.68 17.90
C ARG A 205 9.99 23.60 18.00
N LEU A 206 11.17 23.04 18.29
CA LEU A 206 12.42 23.80 18.36
C LEU A 206 12.83 24.36 16.98
N MET A 207 12.55 23.66 15.88
CA MET A 207 12.83 24.15 14.51
C MET A 207 11.92 25.31 14.05
N LYS A 208 10.82 25.59 14.75
CA LYS A 208 9.84 26.64 14.38
C LYS A 208 10.02 27.95 15.16
N GLN A 209 10.99 28.02 16.07
CA GLN A 209 11.36 29.22 16.82
C GLN A 209 12.54 29.92 16.13
#